data_AF-A0A936XD22-F1
#
_entry.id   AF-A0A936XD22-F1
#
_cell.length_a   1.000
_cell.length_b   1.000
_cell.length_c   1.000
_cell.angle_alpha   90.00
_cell.angle_beta   90.00
_cell.angle_gamma   90.00
#
_symmetry.space_group_name_H-M   'P 1'
#
loop_
_entity.id
_entity.type
_entity.pdbx_description
1 polymer ?
#
loop_
_entity_poly.entity_id
_entity_poly.type
_entity_poly.pdbx_seq_one_letter_code
_entity_poly.pdbx_strand_id
1 'polypeptide(L)'
;MKLLSIVLAGALALAACNGSGKKGKVNVPDSLATVKKDTPVVLNRILPDDSDVGVWKGAVFIYKNRGFELFSGGPAMGKKYAEVINMYSRLKIPGLKIYNLIIPNGFEFEVREKYKNKVRPAKEAINDVYAAEDPGIIKVNPVDDIRKHRTEYLYFNTDHHWTSLGAYYAYTSFCGAAGLTPVSLANVPSKVKPGFLGFFYRLTRAASLKANPDSVRYYLFPIHLIFISEVIQSGTGQNHICMPRRPAVITVIPFSCRETCRFAKWKRSIRMAGGLRS
;
A
#
# COMPACT_ATOMS: atom_id res chain seq x y z
N MET A 1 -28.63 27.66 -30.23
CA MET A 1 -28.98 28.66 -29.20
C MET A 1 -28.85 28.00 -27.83
N LYS A 2 -27.86 28.41 -27.02
CA LYS A 2 -27.65 27.92 -25.65
C LYS A 2 -28.55 28.74 -24.72
N LEU A 3 -29.44 28.11 -23.96
CA LEU A 3 -30.07 28.76 -22.80
C LEU A 3 -29.31 28.35 -21.55
N LEU A 4 -28.58 29.32 -20.99
CA LEU A 4 -28.18 29.36 -19.59
C LEU A 4 -29.44 29.47 -18.72
N SER A 5 -29.51 28.73 -17.62
CA SER A 5 -30.38 29.08 -16.50
C SER A 5 -29.65 28.69 -15.21
N ILE A 6 -29.04 29.70 -14.59
CA ILE A 6 -28.48 29.70 -13.24
C ILE A 6 -29.46 30.50 -12.38
N VAL A 7 -30.02 29.89 -11.34
CA VAL A 7 -30.68 30.55 -10.19
C VAL A 7 -30.35 29.67 -8.98
N LEU A 8 -29.34 30.01 -8.18
CA LEU A 8 -29.31 30.89 -6.99
C LEU A 8 -30.07 30.33 -5.76
N ALA A 9 -29.24 29.92 -4.80
CA ALA A 9 -29.30 29.95 -3.33
C ALA A 9 -30.65 30.05 -2.58
N GLY A 10 -30.71 29.29 -1.47
CA GLY A 10 -31.61 29.57 -0.35
C GLY A 10 -31.48 28.53 0.76
N ALA A 11 -30.63 28.79 1.75
CA ALA A 11 -30.60 28.07 3.02
C ALA A 11 -31.84 28.41 3.86
N LEU A 12 -32.39 27.43 4.58
CA LEU A 12 -33.30 27.70 5.70
C LEU A 12 -32.98 26.77 6.87
N ALA A 13 -33.01 27.38 8.05
CA ALA A 13 -32.47 26.93 9.31
C ALA A 13 -33.37 25.95 10.09
N LEU A 14 -32.68 25.22 10.98
CA LEU A 14 -33.08 24.63 12.27
C LEU A 14 -34.56 24.59 12.67
N ALA A 15 -35.01 23.40 13.06
CA ALA A 15 -35.96 23.20 14.15
C ALA A 15 -35.38 22.16 15.13
N ALA A 16 -35.12 22.61 16.35
CA ALA A 16 -34.81 21.77 17.49
C ALA A 16 -36.11 21.21 18.09
N CYS A 17 -36.11 19.96 18.53
CA CYS A 17 -37.05 19.44 19.51
C CYS A 17 -36.29 18.56 20.50
N ASN A 18 -36.21 19.05 21.74
CA ASN A 18 -35.77 18.31 22.92
C ASN A 18 -36.88 17.34 23.35
N GLY A 19 -36.50 16.11 23.69
CA GLY A 19 -37.35 15.14 24.39
C GLY A 19 -36.53 14.42 25.46
N SER A 20 -36.80 14.74 26.72
CA SER A 20 -36.17 14.20 27.93
C SER A 20 -36.68 12.80 28.29
N GLY A 21 -35.80 11.87 28.72
CA GLY A 21 -36.23 10.58 29.29
C GLY A 21 -35.11 9.62 29.69
N LYS A 22 -34.64 9.76 30.93
CA LYS A 22 -33.71 8.95 31.77
C LYS A 22 -33.40 7.48 31.35
N LYS A 23 -32.11 7.11 31.35
CA LYS A 23 -31.61 5.77 31.74
C LYS A 23 -30.27 5.86 32.50
N GLY A 24 -30.07 4.90 33.41
CA GLY A 24 -29.20 4.98 34.59
C GLY A 24 -27.69 4.90 34.38
N LYS A 25 -27.00 5.25 35.48
CA LYS A 25 -25.54 5.32 35.65
C LYS A 25 -24.89 3.94 35.50
N VAL A 26 -23.92 3.84 34.60
CA VAL A 26 -22.83 2.87 34.68
C VAL A 26 -21.54 3.69 34.63
N ASN A 27 -20.77 3.64 35.72
CA ASN A 27 -19.46 4.26 35.82
C ASN A 27 -18.44 3.42 35.02
N VAL A 28 -17.86 3.99 33.98
CA VAL A 28 -16.65 3.50 33.32
C VAL A 28 -15.65 4.66 33.35
N PRO A 29 -14.37 4.46 33.74
CA PRO A 29 -13.42 5.56 33.92
C PRO A 29 -13.18 6.31 32.61
N ASP A 30 -13.37 7.62 32.71
CA ASP A 30 -13.23 8.59 31.63
C ASP A 30 -11.75 8.94 31.45
N SER A 31 -11.13 8.41 30.39
CA SER A 31 -9.93 9.02 29.83
C SER A 31 -10.19 9.31 28.35
N LEU A 32 -11.04 10.31 28.12
CA LEU A 32 -11.09 11.06 26.87
C LEU A 32 -9.68 11.54 26.52
N ALA A 33 -9.00 10.78 25.65
CA ALA A 33 -7.85 11.28 24.93
C ALA A 33 -8.35 12.44 24.05
N THR A 34 -8.07 13.65 24.50
CA THR A 34 -8.28 14.90 23.77
C THR A 34 -7.79 14.75 22.33
N VAL A 35 -8.68 14.98 21.37
CA VAL A 35 -8.33 15.19 19.96
C VAL A 35 -7.38 16.39 19.90
N LYS A 36 -6.08 16.12 19.75
CA LYS A 36 -5.09 17.17 19.52
C LYS A 36 -5.33 17.75 18.13
N LYS A 37 -5.57 19.05 18.11
CA LYS A 37 -5.59 19.93 16.94
C LYS A 37 -4.35 19.66 16.09
N ASP A 38 -4.56 19.35 14.80
CA ASP A 38 -3.49 19.00 13.86
C ASP A 38 -2.45 20.11 13.77
N THR A 39 -1.32 19.88 14.44
CA THR A 39 -0.06 20.57 14.12
C THR A 39 0.43 19.97 12.81
N PRO A 40 0.89 20.77 11.82
CA PRO A 40 1.47 20.21 10.61
C PRO A 40 2.55 19.21 10.98
N VAL A 41 2.33 17.93 10.69
CA VAL A 41 3.35 16.91 10.89
C VAL A 41 4.48 17.25 9.93
N VAL A 42 5.61 17.75 10.47
CA VAL A 42 6.80 17.98 9.66
C VAL A 42 7.31 16.61 9.20
N LEU A 43 7.04 16.28 7.94
CA LEU A 43 7.45 15.03 7.31
C LEU A 43 8.90 15.14 6.82
N ASN A 44 9.81 15.29 7.78
CA ASN A 44 11.25 15.30 7.48
C ASN A 44 11.63 14.03 6.73
N ARG A 45 12.09 14.21 5.49
CA ARG A 45 12.63 13.14 4.65
C ARG A 45 13.94 12.61 5.23
N ILE A 46 14.82 13.54 5.59
CA ILE A 46 16.13 13.26 6.14
C ILE A 46 16.04 13.44 7.64
N LEU A 47 16.47 12.41 8.36
CA LEU A 47 16.51 12.42 9.82
C LEU A 47 17.90 12.88 10.30
N PRO A 48 17.99 13.49 11.49
CA PRO A 48 19.27 13.83 12.08
C PRO A 48 20.18 12.61 12.23
N ASP A 49 21.47 12.85 12.23
CA ASP A 49 22.45 11.81 12.51
C ASP A 49 22.30 11.27 13.93
N ASP A 50 22.37 9.95 14.05
CA ASP A 50 22.18 9.21 15.29
C ASP A 50 23.43 8.45 15.73
N SER A 51 24.62 8.81 15.21
CA SER A 51 25.92 8.16 15.41
C SER A 51 26.05 6.69 14.96
N ASP A 52 24.96 5.94 14.82
CA ASP A 52 24.96 4.53 14.40
C ASP A 52 25.56 4.36 12.99
N VAL A 53 26.44 3.38 12.78
CA VAL A 53 27.04 3.16 11.46
C VAL A 53 26.50 1.87 10.84
N GLY A 54 25.87 1.99 9.68
CA GLY A 54 25.47 0.83 8.88
C GLY A 54 26.65 0.20 8.14
N VAL A 55 26.59 -1.11 7.97
CA VAL A 55 27.62 -1.96 7.37
C VAL A 55 27.08 -2.67 6.14
N TRP A 56 27.91 -2.83 5.12
CA TRP A 56 27.54 -3.59 3.93
C TRP A 56 27.88 -5.07 4.11
N LYS A 57 26.94 -5.94 3.72
CA LYS A 57 27.20 -7.37 3.56
C LYS A 57 26.64 -7.81 2.21
N GLY A 58 27.52 -7.89 1.21
CA GLY A 58 27.11 -8.01 -0.19
C GLY A 58 26.27 -6.80 -0.60
N ALA A 59 25.12 -7.04 -1.24
CA ALA A 59 24.20 -5.99 -1.68
C ALA A 59 23.26 -5.46 -0.57
N VAL A 60 23.36 -5.97 0.66
CA VAL A 60 22.48 -5.57 1.77
C VAL A 60 23.19 -4.56 2.67
N PHE A 61 22.56 -3.42 2.89
CA PHE A 61 22.98 -2.44 3.89
C PHE A 61 22.34 -2.78 5.24
N ILE A 62 23.15 -3.13 6.23
CA ILE A 62 22.68 -3.49 7.57
C ILE A 62 22.87 -2.30 8.50
N TYR A 63 21.79 -1.79 9.05
CA TYR A 63 21.76 -0.62 9.91
C TYR A 63 20.77 -0.84 11.05
N LYS A 64 21.19 -0.61 12.30
CA LYS A 64 20.36 -0.80 13.52
C LYS A 64 19.69 -2.17 13.59
N ASN A 65 20.43 -3.25 13.32
CA ASN A 65 19.93 -4.63 13.28
C ASN A 65 18.79 -4.88 12.27
N ARG A 66 18.73 -4.05 11.21
CA ARG A 66 17.79 -4.18 10.10
C ARG A 66 18.56 -4.21 8.78
N GLY A 67 18.09 -5.00 7.82
CA GLY A 67 18.62 -5.05 6.48
C GLY A 67 17.84 -4.12 5.57
N PHE A 68 18.54 -3.48 4.64
CA PHE A 68 17.98 -2.55 3.67
C PHE A 68 18.56 -2.78 2.28
N GLU A 69 17.71 -2.58 1.29
CA GLU A 69 18.10 -2.31 -0.09
C GLU A 69 18.05 -0.78 -0.29
N LEU A 70 19.11 -0.21 -0.84
CA LEU A 70 19.18 1.22 -1.13
C LEU A 70 18.73 1.47 -2.58
N PHE A 71 17.93 2.52 -2.78
CA PHE A 71 17.38 2.81 -4.10
C PHE A 71 18.41 3.56 -4.93
N SER A 72 18.65 3.06 -6.14
CA SER A 72 19.59 3.63 -7.10
C SER A 72 19.03 3.72 -8.53
N GLY A 73 17.72 3.54 -8.71
CA GLY A 73 17.08 3.56 -10.03
C GLY A 73 17.15 4.92 -10.71
N GLY A 74 17.51 4.93 -12.01
CA GLY A 74 17.64 6.14 -12.82
C GLY A 74 16.39 6.47 -13.65
N PRO A 75 16.23 7.74 -14.11
CA PRO A 75 15.08 8.17 -14.91
C PRO A 75 14.87 7.35 -16.18
N ALA A 76 15.96 6.93 -16.85
CA ALA A 76 15.88 6.12 -18.06
C ALA A 76 15.20 4.75 -17.83
N MET A 77 15.45 4.11 -16.67
CA MET A 77 14.76 2.87 -16.31
C MET A 77 13.29 3.13 -15.99
N GLY A 78 13.02 4.22 -15.26
CA GLY A 78 11.66 4.67 -14.96
C GLY A 78 10.82 4.93 -16.22
N LYS A 79 11.41 5.57 -17.24
CA LYS A 79 10.77 5.81 -18.54
C LYS A 79 10.42 4.51 -19.27
N LYS A 80 11.32 3.52 -19.27
CA LYS A 80 11.04 2.20 -19.86
C LYS A 80 9.86 1.51 -19.17
N TYR A 81 9.81 1.62 -17.84
CA TYR A 81 8.68 1.12 -17.07
C TYR A 81 7.37 1.84 -17.40
N ALA A 82 7.38 3.18 -17.42
CA ALA A 82 6.22 3.99 -17.80
C ALA A 82 5.70 3.63 -19.20
N GLU A 83 6.59 3.37 -20.16
CA GLU A 83 6.18 3.04 -21.53
C GLU A 83 5.39 1.74 -21.62
N VAL A 84 5.71 0.75 -20.77
CA VAL A 84 4.91 -0.48 -20.68
C VAL A 84 3.49 -0.18 -20.21
N ILE A 85 3.30 0.73 -19.26
CA ILE A 85 1.96 1.13 -18.80
C ILE A 85 1.24 1.95 -19.89
N ASN A 86 1.97 2.85 -20.54
CA ASN A 86 1.45 3.68 -21.64
C ASN A 86 0.89 2.80 -22.76
N MET A 87 1.55 1.68 -23.08
CA MET A 87 1.04 0.73 -24.08
C MET A 87 -0.41 0.29 -23.76
N TYR A 88 -0.74 -0.02 -22.50
CA TYR A 88 -2.11 -0.37 -22.10
C TYR A 88 -3.06 0.83 -22.14
N SER A 89 -2.61 2.01 -21.71
CA SER A 89 -3.38 3.26 -21.80
C SER A 89 -3.77 3.61 -23.24
N ARG A 90 -2.89 3.30 -24.20
CA ARG A 90 -3.09 3.57 -25.63
C ARG A 90 -4.02 2.59 -26.32
N LEU A 91 -4.37 1.46 -25.70
CA LEU A 91 -5.41 0.56 -26.22
C LEU A 91 -6.82 1.17 -26.17
N LYS A 92 -7.02 2.25 -25.38
CA LYS A 92 -8.29 2.98 -25.25
C LYS A 92 -9.50 2.07 -25.02
N ILE A 93 -9.31 1.00 -24.25
CA ILE A 93 -10.37 0.05 -23.90
C ILE A 93 -11.48 0.81 -23.16
N PRO A 94 -12.72 0.82 -23.65
CA PRO A 94 -13.82 1.53 -23.00
C PRO A 94 -13.99 1.09 -21.53
N GLY A 95 -14.01 2.05 -20.63
CA GLY A 95 -14.19 1.80 -19.19
C GLY A 95 -12.95 1.29 -18.43
N LEU A 96 -11.81 1.08 -19.10
CA LEU A 96 -10.56 0.71 -18.42
C LEU A 96 -10.01 1.91 -17.63
N LYS A 97 -9.78 1.69 -16.33
CA LYS A 97 -9.04 2.63 -15.47
C LYS A 97 -7.71 1.99 -15.07
N ILE A 98 -6.62 2.68 -15.35
CA ILE A 98 -5.28 2.23 -15.00
C ILE A 98 -4.79 3.04 -13.82
N TYR A 99 -4.45 2.34 -12.74
CA TYR A 99 -3.83 2.93 -11.55
C TYR A 99 -2.38 2.44 -11.48
N ASN A 100 -1.44 3.37 -11.38
CA ASN A 100 -0.05 3.02 -11.09
C ASN A 100 0.34 3.51 -9.70
N LEU A 101 0.67 2.55 -8.84
CA LEU A 101 1.07 2.75 -7.46
C LEU A 101 2.45 2.15 -7.28
N ILE A 102 3.45 3.01 -7.08
CA ILE A 102 4.85 2.60 -6.94
C ILE A 102 5.23 2.69 -5.46
N ILE A 103 5.83 1.63 -4.94
CA ILE A 103 6.19 1.51 -3.53
C ILE A 103 7.67 1.84 -3.33
N PRO A 104 8.02 2.74 -2.41
CA PRO A 104 9.42 2.99 -2.07
C PRO A 104 10.02 1.78 -1.35
N ASN A 105 11.35 1.69 -1.35
CA ASN A 105 12.03 0.74 -0.47
C ASN A 105 12.03 1.23 0.98
N GLY A 106 12.26 0.32 1.91
CA GLY A 106 12.18 0.62 3.34
C GLY A 106 13.17 1.69 3.81
N PHE A 107 14.32 1.82 3.15
CA PHE A 107 15.34 2.79 3.55
C PHE A 107 14.94 4.25 3.28
N GLU A 108 13.96 4.52 2.40
CA GLU A 108 13.43 5.88 2.18
C GLU A 108 12.92 6.54 3.48
N PHE A 109 12.53 5.73 4.48
CA PHE A 109 12.02 6.21 5.77
C PHE A 109 13.07 6.25 6.88
N GLU A 110 14.31 5.81 6.60
CA GLU A 110 15.41 5.70 7.55
C GLU A 110 16.63 6.56 7.16
N VAL A 111 16.51 7.36 6.08
CA VAL A 111 17.60 8.17 5.55
C VAL A 111 18.06 9.18 6.61
N ARG A 112 19.33 9.06 7.02
CA ARG A 112 20.01 10.02 7.90
C ARG A 112 20.84 11.03 7.10
N GLU A 113 21.20 12.15 7.71
CA GLU A 113 22.09 13.17 7.13
C GLU A 113 23.36 12.55 6.51
N LYS A 114 24.06 11.66 7.23
CA LYS A 114 25.25 10.93 6.73
C LYS A 114 25.00 10.01 5.53
N TYR A 115 23.75 9.64 5.25
CA TYR A 115 23.38 8.75 4.16
C TYR A 115 22.63 9.42 3.02
N LYS A 116 22.31 10.73 3.12
CA LYS A 116 21.50 11.45 2.14
C LYS A 116 22.06 11.40 0.71
N ASN A 117 23.38 11.38 0.56
CA ASN A 117 24.07 11.34 -0.74
C ASN A 117 24.29 9.90 -1.26
N LYS A 118 23.91 8.87 -0.48
CA LYS A 118 24.03 7.47 -0.88
C LYS A 118 22.76 6.91 -1.52
N VAL A 119 21.67 7.67 -1.44
CA VAL A 119 20.35 7.22 -1.89
C VAL A 119 19.67 8.27 -2.72
N ARG A 120 19.06 7.81 -3.80
CA ARG A 120 18.19 8.68 -4.56
C ARG A 120 16.83 8.80 -3.85
N PRO A 121 16.26 10.00 -3.74
CA PRO A 121 14.93 10.20 -3.18
C PRO A 121 13.85 9.39 -3.92
N ALA A 122 13.17 8.50 -3.21
CA ALA A 122 12.18 7.63 -3.83
C ALA A 122 10.97 8.41 -4.35
N LYS A 123 10.52 9.44 -3.63
CA LYS A 123 9.38 10.28 -4.04
C LYS A 123 9.63 10.93 -5.40
N GLU A 124 10.79 11.54 -5.58
CA GLU A 124 11.21 12.23 -6.79
C GLU A 124 11.43 11.24 -7.93
N ALA A 125 12.06 10.09 -7.64
CA ALA A 125 12.22 9.04 -8.65
C ALA A 125 10.88 8.46 -9.13
N ILE A 126 9.90 8.32 -8.23
CA ILE A 126 8.53 7.92 -8.57
C ILE A 126 7.84 9.01 -9.40
N ASN A 127 8.01 10.28 -9.04
CA ASN A 127 7.45 11.40 -9.80
C ASN A 127 8.03 11.48 -11.21
N ASP A 128 9.30 11.16 -11.41
CA ASP A 128 9.90 11.08 -12.75
C ASP A 128 9.25 9.99 -13.62
N VAL A 129 8.91 8.83 -13.03
CA VAL A 129 8.16 7.78 -13.72
C VAL A 129 6.79 8.33 -14.14
N TYR A 130 6.08 8.95 -13.20
CA TYR A 130 4.76 9.52 -13.45
C TYR A 130 4.76 10.64 -14.49
N ALA A 131 5.83 11.43 -14.56
CA ALA A 131 6.00 12.44 -15.59
C ALA A 131 6.14 11.85 -17.00
N ALA A 132 6.58 10.59 -17.13
CA ALA A 132 6.68 9.86 -18.39
C ALA A 132 5.40 9.07 -18.75
N GLU A 133 4.37 9.10 -17.91
CA GLU A 133 3.12 8.37 -18.11
C GLU A 133 2.05 9.21 -18.81
N ASP A 134 1.26 8.55 -19.66
CA ASP A 134 0.10 9.14 -20.32
C ASP A 134 -0.86 9.82 -19.31
N PRO A 135 -1.54 10.92 -19.68
CA PRO A 135 -2.45 11.64 -18.78
C PRO A 135 -3.62 10.81 -18.25
N GLY A 136 -4.04 9.77 -18.98
CA GLY A 136 -5.14 8.89 -18.59
C GLY A 136 -4.80 7.89 -17.48
N ILE A 137 -3.51 7.77 -17.09
CA ILE A 137 -3.07 6.90 -16.01
C ILE A 137 -3.21 7.64 -14.68
N ILE A 138 -3.87 7.00 -13.72
CA ILE A 138 -4.08 7.51 -12.37
C ILE A 138 -2.86 7.16 -11.53
N LYS A 139 -2.10 8.18 -11.15
CA LYS A 139 -0.82 8.07 -10.45
C LYS A 139 -1.06 8.13 -8.95
N VAL A 140 -0.53 7.17 -8.20
CA VAL A 140 -0.72 7.08 -6.74
C VAL A 140 0.65 6.98 -6.05
N ASN A 141 1.15 8.11 -5.54
CA ASN A 141 2.39 8.16 -4.77
C ASN A 141 2.11 8.01 -3.27
N PRO A 142 2.41 6.85 -2.64
CA PRO A 142 2.09 6.64 -1.23
C PRO A 142 3.21 7.11 -0.28
N VAL A 143 4.32 7.67 -0.78
CA VAL A 143 5.50 7.95 0.04
C VAL A 143 5.18 8.87 1.22
N ASP A 144 4.44 9.95 1.00
CA ASP A 144 4.11 10.90 2.07
C ASP A 144 3.13 10.28 3.08
N ASP A 145 2.17 9.49 2.62
CA ASP A 145 1.20 8.82 3.49
C ASP A 145 1.90 7.78 4.37
N ILE A 146 2.77 6.96 3.80
CA ILE A 146 3.59 6.01 4.56
C ILE A 146 4.51 6.75 5.53
N ARG A 147 5.09 7.90 5.14
CA ARG A 147 6.02 8.68 5.98
C ARG A 147 5.38 9.24 7.24
N LYS A 148 4.07 9.54 7.22
CA LYS A 148 3.32 9.96 8.43
C LYS A 148 3.39 8.91 9.53
N HIS A 149 3.56 7.64 9.15
CA HIS A 149 3.58 6.49 10.04
C HIS A 149 4.98 5.89 10.23
N ARG A 150 6.05 6.61 9.84
CA ARG A 150 7.42 6.05 9.80
C ARG A 150 7.95 5.50 11.13
N THR A 151 7.39 5.94 12.25
CA THR A 151 7.76 5.46 13.59
C THR A 151 7.12 4.11 13.93
N GLU A 152 6.20 3.63 13.10
CA GLU A 152 5.55 2.33 13.22
C GLU A 152 6.36 1.25 12.49
N TYR A 153 6.02 -0.01 12.73
CA TYR A 153 6.71 -1.15 12.13
C TYR A 153 6.21 -1.41 10.70
N LEU A 154 6.68 -0.58 9.75
CA LEU A 154 6.19 -0.55 8.36
C LEU A 154 6.93 -1.48 7.41
N TYR A 155 8.20 -1.77 7.65
CA TYR A 155 9.03 -2.69 6.86
C TYR A 155 9.69 -3.72 7.74
N PHE A 156 9.78 -4.94 7.23
CA PHE A 156 10.47 -6.02 7.94
C PHE A 156 11.93 -5.65 8.19
N ASN A 157 12.46 -6.11 9.31
CA ASN A 157 13.85 -5.94 9.70
C ASN A 157 14.75 -6.84 8.87
N THR A 158 14.27 -8.01 8.44
CA THR A 158 15.09 -9.05 7.79
C THR A 158 14.66 -9.35 6.36
N ASP A 159 13.69 -8.62 5.82
CA ASP A 159 13.18 -8.76 4.45
C ASP A 159 13.02 -7.40 3.78
N HIS A 160 13.18 -7.35 2.45
CA HIS A 160 12.98 -6.14 1.64
C HIS A 160 11.52 -5.65 1.55
N HIS A 161 10.55 -6.49 1.86
CA HIS A 161 9.14 -6.09 1.79
C HIS A 161 8.69 -5.29 3.02
N TRP A 162 7.62 -4.51 2.81
CA TRP A 162 6.82 -3.94 3.89
C TRP A 162 6.13 -5.01 4.75
N THR A 163 5.70 -4.62 5.95
CA THR A 163 4.73 -5.38 6.75
C THR A 163 3.32 -5.19 6.21
N SER A 164 2.34 -5.96 6.69
CA SER A 164 0.93 -5.70 6.34
C SER A 164 0.44 -4.31 6.75
N LEU A 165 1.08 -3.66 7.72
CA LEU A 165 0.76 -2.30 8.12
C LEU A 165 1.33 -1.28 7.12
N GLY A 166 2.58 -1.45 6.69
CA GLY A 166 3.15 -0.64 5.58
C GLY A 166 2.33 -0.77 4.30
N ALA A 167 1.91 -2.00 3.95
CA ALA A 167 1.02 -2.26 2.82
C ALA A 167 -0.34 -1.58 2.96
N TYR A 168 -0.88 -1.52 4.18
CA TYR A 168 -2.16 -0.88 4.45
C TYR A 168 -2.13 0.61 4.13
N TYR A 169 -1.07 1.34 4.47
CA TYR A 169 -1.00 2.77 4.17
C TYR A 169 -0.98 3.06 2.67
N ALA A 170 -0.25 2.28 1.87
CA ALA A 170 -0.36 2.42 0.41
C ALA A 170 -1.73 2.03 -0.12
N TYR A 171 -2.38 1.01 0.47
CA TYR A 171 -3.78 0.69 0.16
C TYR A 171 -4.72 1.87 0.46
N THR A 172 -4.51 2.61 1.55
CA THR A 172 -5.31 3.81 1.83
C THR A 172 -5.10 4.92 0.79
N SER A 173 -3.86 5.13 0.33
CA SER A 173 -3.58 6.07 -0.78
C SER A 173 -4.26 5.64 -2.07
N PHE A 174 -4.25 4.35 -2.39
CA PHE A 174 -5.00 3.79 -3.53
C PHE A 174 -6.50 4.03 -3.40
N CYS A 175 -7.09 3.71 -2.24
CA CYS A 175 -8.50 3.94 -1.99
C CYS A 175 -8.88 5.40 -2.19
N GLY A 176 -8.08 6.34 -1.68
CA GLY A 176 -8.26 7.77 -1.91
C GLY A 176 -8.29 8.14 -3.40
N ALA A 177 -7.30 7.67 -4.18
CA ALA A 177 -7.24 7.92 -5.62
C ALA A 177 -8.38 7.24 -6.40
N ALA A 178 -8.89 6.11 -5.90
CA ALA A 178 -9.97 5.35 -6.52
C ALA A 178 -11.38 5.84 -6.10
N GLY A 179 -11.49 6.80 -5.16
CA GLY A 179 -12.77 7.20 -4.58
C GLY A 179 -13.42 6.10 -3.73
N LEU A 180 -12.62 5.19 -3.18
CA LEU A 180 -13.05 4.10 -2.32
C LEU A 180 -12.81 4.47 -0.85
N THR A 181 -13.68 3.97 0.04
CA THR A 181 -13.43 4.03 1.48
C THR A 181 -12.54 2.85 1.88
N PRO A 182 -11.36 3.07 2.50
CA PRO A 182 -10.51 1.99 2.95
C PRO A 182 -11.16 1.23 4.12
N VAL A 183 -11.01 -0.09 4.15
CA VAL A 183 -11.46 -0.91 5.29
C VAL A 183 -10.59 -0.61 6.51
N SER A 184 -11.20 -0.15 7.61
CA SER A 184 -10.49 0.10 8.85
C SER A 184 -9.94 -1.19 9.47
N LEU A 185 -8.63 -1.23 9.73
CA LEU A 185 -7.98 -2.37 10.40
C LEU A 185 -8.44 -2.57 11.85
N ALA A 186 -9.04 -1.57 12.49
CA ALA A 186 -9.54 -1.68 13.87
C ALA A 186 -10.57 -2.80 14.04
N ASN A 187 -11.31 -3.11 12.97
CA ASN A 187 -12.40 -4.07 12.97
C ASN A 187 -12.06 -5.36 12.23
N VAL A 188 -10.82 -5.55 11.78
CA VAL A 188 -10.40 -6.72 11.00
C VAL A 188 -9.62 -7.68 11.90
N PRO A 189 -10.10 -8.92 12.12
CA PRO A 189 -9.34 -9.91 12.87
C PRO A 189 -7.97 -10.14 12.23
N SER A 190 -6.92 -10.28 13.04
CA SER A 190 -5.57 -10.55 12.55
C SER A 190 -4.94 -11.72 13.29
N LYS A 191 -3.98 -12.37 12.63
CA LYS A 191 -3.13 -13.40 13.22
C LYS A 191 -1.67 -12.98 13.05
N VAL A 192 -0.81 -13.47 13.94
CA VAL A 192 0.63 -13.17 13.92
C VAL A 192 1.40 -14.47 13.87
N LYS A 193 2.41 -14.53 13.00
CA LYS A 193 3.40 -15.59 12.96
C LYS A 193 4.77 -15.03 13.36
N PRO A 194 5.30 -15.35 14.54
CA PRO A 194 6.61 -14.87 14.98
C PRO A 194 7.76 -15.65 14.33
N GLY A 195 8.99 -15.16 14.52
CA GLY A 195 10.22 -15.88 14.15
C GLY A 195 10.54 -15.87 12.66
N PHE A 196 10.03 -14.88 11.91
CA PHE A 196 10.30 -14.77 10.48
C PHE A 196 11.71 -14.21 10.25
N LEU A 197 12.48 -14.92 9.42
CA LEU A 197 13.77 -14.47 8.91
C LEU A 197 13.70 -14.42 7.39
N GLY A 198 13.76 -13.21 6.86
CA GLY A 198 13.49 -12.91 5.46
C GLY A 198 14.70 -12.98 4.54
N PHE A 199 14.53 -12.38 3.35
CA PHE A 199 15.49 -12.43 2.27
C PHE A 199 16.85 -11.83 2.63
N PHE A 200 16.89 -10.71 3.37
CA PHE A 200 18.16 -10.11 3.78
C PHE A 200 18.94 -11.03 4.71
N TYR A 201 18.27 -11.71 5.65
CA TYR A 201 18.95 -12.72 6.46
C TYR A 201 19.41 -13.91 5.60
N ARG A 202 18.58 -14.39 4.67
CA ARG A 202 18.95 -15.49 3.77
C ARG A 202 20.21 -15.20 2.97
N LEU A 203 20.34 -13.98 2.43
CA LEU A 203 21.51 -13.54 1.66
C LEU A 203 22.76 -13.35 2.51
N THR A 204 22.60 -12.75 3.70
CA THR A 204 23.75 -12.27 4.47
C THR A 204 24.18 -13.23 5.56
N ARG A 205 23.27 -14.03 6.11
CA ARG A 205 23.46 -14.81 7.36
C ARG A 205 24.01 -13.94 8.50
N ALA A 206 23.73 -12.63 8.50
CA ALA A 206 24.26 -11.72 9.52
C ALA A 206 23.68 -12.04 10.90
N ALA A 207 24.55 -12.07 11.91
CA ALA A 207 24.16 -12.35 13.30
C ALA A 207 23.18 -11.27 13.84
N SER A 208 23.39 -10.01 13.48
CA SER A 208 22.51 -8.89 13.84
C SER A 208 21.07 -9.08 13.33
N LEU A 209 20.90 -9.60 12.11
CA LEU A 209 19.57 -9.90 11.56
C LEU A 209 18.96 -11.15 12.19
N LYS A 210 19.77 -12.18 12.49
CA LYS A 210 19.32 -13.38 13.20
C LYS A 210 18.78 -13.05 14.60
N ALA A 211 19.42 -12.10 15.28
CA ALA A 211 19.05 -11.64 16.61
C ALA A 211 17.82 -10.73 16.64
N ASN A 212 17.31 -10.30 15.48
CA ASN A 212 16.14 -9.43 15.35
C ASN A 212 15.10 -10.03 14.39
N PRO A 213 14.53 -11.22 14.70
CA PRO A 213 13.55 -11.85 13.84
C PRO A 213 12.26 -11.04 13.77
N ASP A 214 11.61 -11.08 12.61
CA ASP A 214 10.36 -10.39 12.35
C ASP A 214 9.14 -11.17 12.84
N SER A 215 8.01 -10.46 12.95
CA SER A 215 6.69 -11.06 13.15
C SER A 215 5.76 -10.70 11.99
N VAL A 216 5.24 -11.72 11.31
CA VAL A 216 4.33 -11.54 10.18
C VAL A 216 2.90 -11.49 10.69
N ARG A 217 2.35 -10.28 10.79
CA ARG A 217 0.90 -10.06 10.99
C ARG A 217 0.18 -10.17 9.66
N TYR A 218 -0.95 -10.86 9.61
CA TYR A 218 -1.85 -10.88 8.45
C TYR A 218 -3.30 -10.70 8.89
N TYR A 219 -4.05 -9.93 8.09
CA TYR A 219 -5.45 -9.59 8.36
C TYR A 219 -6.40 -10.56 7.65
N LEU A 220 -7.49 -10.90 8.33
CA LEU A 220 -8.51 -11.83 7.86
C LEU A 220 -9.70 -11.04 7.36
N PHE A 221 -9.68 -10.68 6.08
CA PHE A 221 -10.83 -10.04 5.44
C PHE A 221 -11.91 -11.08 5.18
N PRO A 222 -13.19 -10.80 5.49
CA PRO A 222 -14.30 -11.66 5.13
C PRO A 222 -14.37 -11.74 3.60
N ILE A 223 -14.11 -12.93 3.06
CA ILE A 223 -14.05 -13.14 1.62
C ILE A 223 -15.48 -13.42 1.12
N HIS A 224 -16.21 -12.39 0.68
CA HIS A 224 -17.34 -12.60 -0.24
C HIS A 224 -16.82 -12.49 -1.68
N LEU A 225 -16.07 -13.50 -2.13
CA LEU A 225 -15.72 -13.63 -3.54
C LEU A 225 -16.87 -14.34 -4.26
N ILE A 226 -17.71 -13.56 -4.95
CA ILE A 226 -18.47 -14.08 -6.09
C ILE A 226 -17.47 -14.13 -7.25
N PHE A 227 -16.87 -15.28 -7.48
CA PHE A 227 -16.21 -15.56 -8.75
C PHE A 227 -17.30 -15.79 -9.79
N ILE A 228 -17.59 -14.79 -10.62
CA ILE A 228 -18.29 -15.06 -11.88
C ILE A 228 -17.24 -15.61 -12.83
N SER A 229 -17.10 -16.93 -12.89
CA SER A 229 -16.43 -17.57 -14.01
C SER A 229 -17.43 -17.67 -15.15
N GLU A 230 -17.45 -16.70 -16.06
CA GLU A 230 -18.09 -16.91 -17.36
C GLU A 230 -17.17 -17.82 -18.18
N VAL A 231 -17.55 -19.09 -18.29
CA VAL A 231 -17.02 -19.99 -19.32
C VAL A 231 -17.76 -19.61 -20.61
N ILE A 232 -17.08 -18.90 -21.51
CA ILE A 232 -17.59 -18.68 -22.87
C ILE A 232 -17.37 -20.00 -23.62
N GLN A 233 -18.40 -20.87 -23.62
CA GLN A 233 -18.51 -21.90 -24.64
C GLN A 233 -18.95 -21.24 -25.94
N SER A 234 -18.11 -21.34 -26.97
CA SER A 234 -18.44 -20.92 -28.33
C SER A 234 -19.55 -21.81 -28.89
N GLY A 235 -20.79 -21.36 -28.74
CA GLY A 235 -21.97 -21.91 -29.42
C GLY A 235 -22.54 -20.84 -30.34
N THR A 236 -22.70 -21.19 -31.60
CA THR A 236 -23.11 -20.38 -32.74
C THR A 236 -24.34 -19.48 -32.50
N GLY A 237 -24.22 -18.21 -32.89
CA GLY A 237 -25.34 -17.43 -33.45
C GLY A 237 -26.21 -16.62 -32.50
N GLN A 238 -25.74 -15.46 -32.05
CA GLN A 238 -26.46 -14.16 -32.02
C GLN A 238 -25.63 -13.13 -31.24
N ASN A 239 -25.48 -11.93 -31.83
CA ASN A 239 -24.71 -10.84 -31.27
C ASN A 239 -25.39 -10.27 -30.01
N HIS A 240 -24.85 -10.61 -28.83
CA HIS A 240 -25.02 -9.81 -27.62
C HIS A 240 -23.65 -9.58 -26.97
N ILE A 241 -23.09 -8.40 -27.18
CA ILE A 241 -21.94 -7.92 -26.41
C ILE A 241 -22.46 -7.57 -25.01
N CYS A 242 -22.34 -8.49 -24.06
CA CYS A 242 -22.52 -8.19 -22.65
C CYS A 242 -21.19 -7.59 -22.14
N MET A 243 -21.07 -6.26 -22.15
CA MET A 243 -19.95 -5.61 -21.45
C MET A 243 -20.19 -5.69 -19.94
N PRO A 244 -19.24 -6.19 -19.14
CA PRO A 244 -19.36 -6.11 -17.69
C PRO A 244 -19.37 -4.63 -17.24
N ARG A 245 -20.44 -4.22 -16.56
CA ARG A 245 -20.64 -2.85 -16.02
C ARG A 245 -19.73 -2.49 -14.83
N ARG A 246 -18.55 -3.10 -14.70
CA ARG A 246 -17.59 -2.76 -13.63
C ARG A 246 -16.22 -2.48 -14.25
N PRO A 247 -15.57 -1.35 -13.91
CA PRO A 247 -14.26 -1.02 -14.44
C PRO A 247 -13.28 -2.14 -14.06
N ALA A 248 -12.63 -2.74 -15.05
CA ALA A 248 -11.48 -3.59 -14.81
C ALA A 248 -10.38 -2.71 -14.20
N VAL A 249 -9.99 -3.01 -12.97
CA VAL A 249 -8.87 -2.33 -12.30
C VAL A 249 -7.64 -3.20 -12.52
N ILE A 250 -6.73 -2.74 -13.37
CA ILE A 250 -5.39 -3.33 -13.45
C ILE A 250 -4.49 -2.48 -12.55
N THR A 251 -4.12 -3.06 -11.40
CA THR A 251 -3.04 -2.51 -10.56
C THR A 251 -1.73 -3.10 -11.06
N VAL A 252 -0.90 -2.29 -11.72
CA VAL A 252 0.48 -2.67 -12.03
C VAL A 252 1.34 -2.22 -10.86
N ILE A 253 1.85 -3.18 -10.08
CA ILE A 253 2.82 -2.92 -9.00
C ILE A 253 4.21 -3.21 -9.58
N PRO A 254 5.11 -2.22 -9.73
CA PRO A 254 6.43 -2.49 -10.27
C PRO A 254 7.55 -2.59 -9.24
N PHE A 255 8.53 -3.40 -9.62
CA PHE A 255 9.94 -3.45 -9.21
C PHE A 255 10.25 -3.48 -7.72
N SER A 256 9.67 -4.48 -7.07
CA SER A 256 10.46 -5.40 -6.27
C SER A 256 9.81 -6.79 -6.36
N CYS A 257 10.61 -7.80 -6.65
CA CYS A 257 10.29 -9.22 -6.59
C CYS A 257 9.67 -9.90 -7.84
N ARG A 258 10.50 -10.76 -8.43
CA ARG A 258 10.14 -11.95 -9.23
C ARG A 258 9.48 -13.06 -8.37
N GLU A 259 8.99 -12.78 -7.15
CA GLU A 259 8.49 -13.82 -6.21
C GLU A 259 7.08 -13.60 -5.63
N THR A 260 6.25 -12.67 -6.14
CA THR A 260 4.82 -12.59 -5.77
C THR A 260 4.07 -13.92 -6.03
N CYS A 261 4.59 -14.78 -6.91
CA CYS A 261 4.11 -16.15 -7.12
C CYS A 261 4.30 -17.12 -5.93
N ARG A 262 5.12 -16.82 -4.91
CA ARG A 262 5.35 -17.77 -3.79
C ARG A 262 4.33 -17.68 -2.68
N PHE A 263 3.67 -16.53 -2.47
CA PHE A 263 2.59 -16.42 -1.47
C PHE A 263 1.36 -17.26 -1.86
N ALA A 264 1.07 -17.35 -3.16
CA ALA A 264 0.02 -18.23 -3.70
C ALA A 264 0.38 -19.73 -3.53
N LYS A 265 1.67 -20.11 -3.68
CA LYS A 265 2.12 -21.49 -3.45
C LYS A 265 2.06 -21.91 -1.97
N TRP A 266 2.26 -20.99 -1.02
CA TRP A 266 2.19 -21.31 0.41
C TRP A 266 0.76 -21.66 0.87
N LYS A 267 -0.28 -20.97 0.37
CA LYS A 267 -1.69 -21.34 0.60
C LYS A 267 -2.02 -22.75 0.10
N ARG A 268 -1.38 -23.22 -0.98
CA ARG A 268 -1.55 -24.60 -1.48
C ARG A 268 -0.97 -25.64 -0.53
N SER A 269 0.15 -25.33 0.13
CA SER A 269 0.80 -26.25 1.09
C SER A 269 -0.01 -26.45 2.38
N ILE A 270 -0.67 -25.38 2.88
CA ILE A 270 -1.55 -25.47 4.07
C ILE A 270 -2.81 -26.29 3.77
N ARG A 271 -3.31 -26.24 2.53
CA ARG A 271 -4.49 -27.03 2.13
C ARG A 271 -4.18 -28.52 1.93
N MET A 272 -2.91 -28.88 1.71
CA MET A 272 -2.47 -30.28 1.53
C MET A 272 -2.09 -30.94 2.86
N ALA A 273 -1.79 -30.17 3.92
CA ALA A 273 -1.42 -30.70 5.23
C ALA A 273 -2.61 -30.92 6.19
N GLY A 274 -3.83 -30.54 5.78
CA GLY A 274 -5.05 -30.66 6.59
C GLY A 274 -5.99 -31.80 6.18
N GLY A 275 -5.53 -32.75 5.37
CA GLY A 275 -6.30 -33.94 4.98
C GLY A 275 -5.51 -35.21 5.28
N LEU A 276 -6.17 -36.16 5.96
CA LEU A 276 -5.70 -37.42 6.58
C LEU A 276 -5.44 -37.22 8.09
N ARG A 277 -6.21 -37.82 9.01
CA ARG A 277 -7.02 -39.05 8.96
C ARG A 277 -8.25 -38.97 9.88
N SER A 278 -9.28 -39.72 9.48
CA SER A 278 -10.21 -40.46 10.36
C SER A 278 -9.47 -41.32 11.38
#